data_AF-K2IXD7-F1
#
_entry.id   AF-K2IXD7-F1
#
_cell.length_a   1.000
_cell.length_b   1.000
_cell.length_c   1.000
_cell.angle_alpha   90.00
_cell.angle_beta   90.00
_cell.angle_gamma   90.00
#
_symmetry.space_group_name_H-M   'P 1'
#
loop_
_entity.id
_entity.type
_entity.pdbx_description
1 polymer ?
#
loop_
_entity_poly.entity_id
_entity_poly.type
_entity_poly.pdbx_seq_one_letter_code
_entity_poly.pdbx_strand_id
1 'polypeptide(L)'
;MKIFLNVVITLALLYWPLLLMFSPMAFDAPGSENSRRAVFGVVAFLSYPVLIFLLLGLFGGQYFGFNGFPMALVAAVVVSCVLTLFGFTGMVKNALMGIPNSGYALVRDQAYYNAKPIKGADLATFKPVKREDFGHAYEAQLYALDNAHLYYSGEPVADVSVQQLQGRIVGTTLYWFTDHQVITDGKVIEGANPASFDCFEEHSSWCFSKTDGKGTVFYHKTPIPQADFASFTPLTETLAKDKNAIYWLDTQLQTDADPATFELLADDSFARDKQHVYFRSAEQMVRLDKAEPDSFELLDRQYCKGSGVIYYAGNYEIRELEGADFDTFEVTDYDEKTQSDARDAKHFYMRGELVTQ
;
A
#
# COMPACT_ATOMS: atom_id res chain seq x y z
N MET A 1 -19.88 34.14 37.20
CA MET A 1 -20.00 34.27 35.73
C MET A 1 -18.65 34.21 35.00
N LYS A 2 -17.63 34.99 35.39
CA LYS A 2 -16.31 35.02 34.72
C LYS A 2 -15.58 33.66 34.66
N ILE A 3 -15.52 32.92 35.78
CA ILE A 3 -14.85 31.60 35.84
C ILE A 3 -15.59 30.57 34.98
N PHE A 4 -16.93 30.54 35.07
CA PHE A 4 -17.77 29.66 34.26
C PHE A 4 -17.53 29.88 32.75
N LEU A 5 -17.49 31.14 32.31
CA LEU A 5 -17.22 31.48 30.90
C LEU A 5 -15.82 31.01 30.46
N ASN A 6 -14.79 31.18 31.30
CA ASN A 6 -13.44 30.67 31.01
C ASN A 6 -13.40 29.16 30.87
N VAL A 7 -14.11 28.42 31.74
CA VAL A 7 -14.19 26.96 31.68
C VAL A 7 -14.86 26.51 30.38
N VAL A 8 -16.01 27.10 30.02
CA VAL A 8 -16.72 26.76 28.78
C VAL A 8 -15.86 27.01 27.54
N ILE A 9 -15.20 28.17 27.45
CA ILE A 9 -14.31 28.49 26.32
C ILE A 9 -13.14 27.51 26.26
N THR A 10 -12.52 27.20 27.40
CA THR A 10 -11.39 26.28 27.45
C THR A 10 -11.80 24.89 26.98
N LEU A 11 -12.94 24.37 27.45
CA LEU A 11 -13.48 23.09 26.99
C LEU A 11 -13.74 23.10 25.48
N ALA A 12 -14.30 24.18 24.94
CA ALA A 12 -14.52 24.31 23.49
C ALA A 12 -13.20 24.33 22.70
N LEU A 13 -12.14 24.95 23.22
CA LEU A 13 -10.83 25.02 22.57
C LEU A 13 -10.06 23.69 22.62
N LEU A 14 -10.26 22.85 23.64
CA LEU A 14 -9.62 21.53 23.76
C LEU A 14 -9.96 20.57 22.62
N TYR A 15 -11.08 20.78 21.93
CA TYR A 15 -11.45 20.00 20.76
C TYR A 15 -10.70 20.41 19.48
N TRP A 16 -10.07 21.58 19.44
CA TRP A 16 -9.46 22.08 18.21
C TRP A 16 -8.32 21.19 17.69
N PRO A 17 -7.39 20.69 18.53
CA PRO A 17 -6.38 19.73 18.10
C PRO A 17 -6.96 18.42 17.55
N LEU A 18 -8.04 17.91 18.16
CA LEU A 18 -8.72 16.70 17.68
C LEU A 18 -9.31 16.94 16.29
N LEU A 19 -9.99 18.07 16.08
CA LEU A 19 -10.57 18.42 14.79
C LEU A 19 -9.51 18.63 13.70
N LEU A 20 -8.32 19.13 14.06
CA LEU A 20 -7.19 19.19 13.13
C LEU A 20 -6.73 17.80 12.70
N MET A 21 -6.65 16.83 13.63
CA MET A 21 -6.28 15.45 13.29
C MET A 21 -7.28 14.78 12.36
N PHE A 22 -8.58 15.04 12.54
CA PHE A 22 -9.63 14.50 11.67
C PHE A 22 -9.84 15.31 10.38
N SER A 23 -9.21 16.48 10.24
CA SER A 23 -9.45 17.37 9.11
C SER A 23 -9.13 16.77 7.72
N PRO A 24 -8.15 15.87 7.54
CA PRO A 24 -7.96 15.18 6.25
C PRO A 24 -9.18 14.32 5.86
N MET A 25 -9.89 13.73 6.84
CA MET A 25 -11.11 12.94 6.58
C MET A 25 -12.28 13.80 6.09
N ALA A 26 -12.25 15.11 6.33
CA ALA A 26 -13.24 16.00 5.73
C ALA A 26 -13.14 16.05 4.20
N PHE A 27 -12.04 15.52 3.64
CA PHE A 27 -11.81 15.37 2.21
C PHE A 27 -11.89 13.92 1.69
N ASP A 28 -12.48 13.00 2.47
CA ASP A 28 -12.53 11.58 2.12
C ASP A 28 -13.42 11.28 0.89
N ALA A 29 -14.37 12.18 0.60
CA ALA A 29 -15.17 12.09 -0.61
C ALA A 29 -14.31 12.41 -1.86
N PRO A 30 -14.35 11.60 -2.93
CA PRO A 30 -13.53 11.81 -4.13
C PRO A 30 -13.68 13.22 -4.72
N GLY A 31 -12.55 13.93 -4.87
CA GLY A 31 -12.50 15.26 -5.46
C GLY A 31 -13.02 16.38 -4.57
N SER A 32 -13.34 16.10 -3.31
CA SER A 32 -13.75 17.12 -2.34
C SER A 32 -12.65 18.15 -2.05
N GLU A 33 -11.38 17.73 -2.12
CA GLU A 33 -10.20 18.58 -2.04
C GLU A 33 -10.13 19.59 -3.20
N ASN A 34 -10.81 19.32 -4.32
CA ASN A 34 -10.93 20.23 -5.46
C ASN A 34 -12.14 21.15 -5.35
N SER A 35 -13.06 20.88 -4.42
CA SER A 35 -14.26 21.67 -4.22
C SER A 35 -13.96 22.94 -3.42
N ARG A 36 -14.16 24.11 -4.06
CA ARG A 36 -14.07 25.40 -3.37
C ARG A 36 -14.96 25.44 -2.13
N ARG A 37 -16.17 24.88 -2.19
CA ARG A 37 -17.07 24.87 -1.03
C ARG A 37 -16.51 24.05 0.13
N ALA A 38 -15.96 22.87 -0.16
CA ALA A 38 -15.41 21.99 0.88
C ALA A 38 -14.14 22.59 1.49
N VAL A 39 -13.19 23.05 0.67
CA VAL A 39 -11.93 23.66 1.13
C VAL A 39 -12.20 24.87 2.04
N PHE A 40 -13.04 25.80 1.59
CA PHE A 40 -13.40 26.96 2.41
C PHE A 40 -14.20 26.57 3.65
N GLY A 41 -15.06 25.55 3.56
CA GLY A 41 -15.82 25.01 4.69
C GLY A 41 -14.91 24.46 5.79
N VAL A 42 -13.92 23.64 5.43
CA VAL A 42 -12.95 23.07 6.38
C VAL A 42 -12.11 24.17 6.99
N VAL A 43 -11.60 25.12 6.22
CA VAL A 43 -10.80 26.24 6.75
C VAL A 43 -11.62 27.12 7.69
N ALA A 44 -12.87 27.44 7.34
CA ALA A 44 -13.76 28.20 8.22
C ALA A 44 -14.05 27.44 9.51
N PHE A 45 -14.31 26.13 9.40
CA PHE A 45 -14.56 25.26 10.55
C PHE A 45 -13.34 25.20 11.47
N LEU A 46 -12.14 24.99 10.94
CA LEU A 46 -10.89 25.00 11.71
C LEU A 46 -10.53 26.38 12.28
N SER A 47 -11.17 27.46 11.82
CA SER A 47 -10.96 28.82 12.32
C SER A 47 -11.88 29.20 13.49
N TYR A 48 -12.69 28.27 14.00
CA TYR A 48 -13.63 28.55 15.09
C TYR A 48 -13.03 29.15 16.38
N PRO A 49 -11.75 28.88 16.77
CA PRO A 49 -11.15 29.54 17.93
C PRO A 49 -11.13 31.07 17.79
N VAL A 50 -10.89 31.58 16.57
CA VAL A 50 -10.91 33.02 16.27
C VAL A 50 -12.32 33.57 16.48
N LEU A 51 -13.33 32.87 15.98
CA LEU A 51 -14.74 33.27 16.10
C LEU A 51 -15.20 33.32 17.57
N ILE A 52 -14.80 32.34 18.38
CA ILE A 52 -15.11 32.33 19.83
C ILE A 52 -14.58 33.60 20.50
N PHE A 53 -13.33 33.97 20.24
CA PHE A 53 -12.73 35.15 20.87
C PHE A 53 -13.25 36.48 20.32
N LEU A 54 -13.62 36.54 19.03
CA LEU A 54 -14.31 37.70 18.46
C LEU A 54 -15.67 37.91 19.14
N LEU A 55 -16.46 36.84 19.27
CA LEU A 55 -17.75 36.89 19.99
C LEU A 55 -17.55 37.30 21.44
N LEU A 56 -16.54 36.76 22.12
CA LEU A 56 -16.19 37.16 23.48
C LEU A 56 -15.91 38.66 23.59
N GLY A 57 -15.15 39.22 22.65
CA GLY A 57 -14.83 40.65 22.58
C GLY A 57 -16.08 41.51 22.35
N LEU A 58 -16.96 41.11 21.43
CA LEU A 58 -18.21 41.82 21.12
C LEU A 58 -19.15 41.94 22.33
N PHE A 59 -19.16 40.95 23.22
CA PHE A 59 -19.96 40.97 24.45
C PHE A 59 -19.21 41.52 25.67
N GLY A 60 -18.02 42.12 25.48
CA GLY A 60 -17.22 42.69 26.56
C GLY A 60 -16.68 41.64 27.55
N GLY A 61 -16.61 40.37 27.13
CA GLY A 61 -16.11 39.27 27.94
C GLY A 61 -14.58 39.27 28.07
N GLN A 62 -14.10 38.57 29.09
CA GLN A 62 -12.67 38.40 29.36
C GLN A 62 -12.34 36.92 29.45
N TYR A 63 -11.21 36.51 28.87
CA TYR A 63 -10.63 35.18 29.00
C TYR A 63 -9.35 35.28 29.83
N PHE A 64 -9.34 34.70 31.03
CA PHE A 64 -8.23 34.81 31.99
C PHE A 64 -7.70 36.25 32.20
N GLY A 65 -8.61 37.23 32.22
CA GLY A 65 -8.28 38.65 32.43
C GLY A 65 -7.96 39.42 31.15
N PHE A 66 -7.80 38.74 30.01
CA PHE A 66 -7.58 39.38 28.71
C PHE A 66 -8.91 39.62 27.98
N ASN A 67 -9.01 40.75 27.29
CA ASN A 67 -10.16 41.03 26.42
C ASN A 67 -10.19 40.04 25.23
N GLY A 68 -11.40 39.73 24.73
CA GLY A 68 -11.57 38.84 23.58
C GLY A 68 -10.87 39.28 22.30
N PHE A 69 -10.76 40.58 21.98
CA PHE A 69 -10.12 41.03 20.73
C PHE A 69 -8.61 40.72 20.65
N PRO A 70 -7.77 41.03 21.67
CA PRO A 70 -6.39 40.55 21.71
C PRO A 70 -6.27 39.03 21.61
N MET A 71 -7.16 38.28 22.28
CA MET A 71 -7.17 36.82 22.20
C MET A 71 -7.54 36.30 20.82
N ALA A 72 -8.46 36.99 20.12
CA ALA A 72 -8.82 36.66 18.74
C ALA A 72 -7.63 36.86 17.79
N LEU A 73 -6.82 37.91 18.01
CA LEU A 73 -5.60 38.12 17.24
C LEU A 73 -4.58 37.00 17.49
N VAL A 74 -4.34 36.63 18.75
CA VAL A 74 -3.45 35.50 19.08
C VAL A 74 -3.95 34.21 18.44
N ALA A 75 -5.25 33.92 18.56
CA ALA A 75 -5.86 32.74 17.94
C ALA A 75 -5.73 32.78 16.42
N ALA A 76 -5.90 33.93 15.78
CA ALA A 76 -5.76 34.06 14.32
C ALA A 76 -4.32 33.76 13.87
N VAL A 77 -3.31 34.23 14.61
CA VAL A 77 -1.90 33.90 14.34
C VAL A 77 -1.66 32.39 14.49
N VAL A 78 -2.11 31.78 15.58
CA VAL A 78 -1.94 30.33 15.83
C VAL A 78 -2.64 29.51 14.74
N VAL A 79 -3.91 29.79 14.46
CA VAL A 79 -4.69 29.11 13.42
C VAL A 79 -4.03 29.28 12.06
N SER A 80 -3.58 30.49 11.70
CA SER A 80 -2.93 30.74 10.41
C SER A 80 -1.61 29.97 10.26
N CYS A 81 -0.78 29.92 11.32
CA CYS A 81 0.44 29.12 11.35
C CYS A 81 0.12 27.64 11.13
N VAL A 82 -0.87 27.10 11.84
CA VAL A 82 -1.27 25.70 11.72
C VAL A 82 -1.85 25.40 10.33
N LEU A 83 -2.77 26.23 9.82
CA LEU A 83 -3.32 26.04 8.47
C LEU A 83 -2.24 26.07 7.38
N THR A 84 -1.18 26.85 7.59
CA THR A 84 -0.03 26.87 6.68
C THR A 84 0.81 25.61 6.80
N LEU A 85 1.09 25.17 8.03
CA LEU A 85 1.88 23.96 8.29
C LEU A 85 1.24 22.69 7.72
N PHE A 86 -0.09 22.62 7.74
CA PHE A 86 -0.86 21.50 7.16
C PHE A 86 -1.28 21.73 5.69
N GLY A 87 -0.81 22.80 5.04
CA GLY A 87 -1.02 23.03 3.60
C GLY A 87 -2.41 23.57 3.19
N PHE A 88 -3.31 23.85 4.12
CA PHE A 88 -4.64 24.38 3.83
C PHE A 88 -4.62 25.76 3.16
N THR A 89 -3.62 26.59 3.46
CA THR A 89 -3.45 27.89 2.79
C THR A 89 -3.14 27.73 1.30
N GLY A 90 -2.34 26.71 0.95
CA GLY A 90 -2.11 26.29 -0.42
C GLY A 90 -3.41 25.84 -1.08
N MET A 91 -4.21 25.01 -0.39
CA MET A 91 -5.49 24.55 -0.91
C MET A 91 -6.49 25.69 -1.18
N VAL A 92 -6.58 26.66 -0.28
CA VAL A 92 -7.41 27.86 -0.47
C VAL A 92 -6.92 28.67 -1.66
N LYS A 93 -5.60 28.89 -1.79
CA LYS A 93 -5.02 29.58 -2.93
C LYS A 93 -5.37 28.88 -4.25
N ASN A 94 -5.21 27.56 -4.30
CA ASN A 94 -5.52 26.75 -5.47
C ASN A 94 -7.00 26.86 -5.83
N ALA A 95 -7.90 26.69 -4.83
CA ALA A 95 -9.34 26.82 -5.02
C ALA A 95 -9.78 28.22 -5.47
N LEU A 96 -9.10 29.29 -5.03
CA LEU A 96 -9.33 30.66 -5.51
C LEU A 96 -8.90 30.85 -6.96
N MET A 97 -7.80 30.20 -7.35
CA MET A 97 -7.26 30.25 -8.72
C MET A 97 -7.99 29.30 -9.68
N GLY A 98 -8.87 28.43 -9.18
CA GLY A 98 -9.53 27.38 -9.96
C GLY A 98 -8.61 26.19 -10.28
N ILE A 99 -7.50 26.05 -9.56
CA ILE A 99 -6.55 24.95 -9.71
C ILE A 99 -6.99 23.82 -8.76
N PRO A 100 -7.20 22.60 -9.25
CA PRO A 100 -7.48 21.47 -8.38
C PRO A 100 -6.25 21.09 -7.55
N ASN A 101 -6.50 20.70 -6.30
CA ASN A 101 -5.52 20.21 -5.35
C ASN A 101 -5.04 18.78 -5.64
N SER A 102 -5.82 18.00 -6.40
CA SER A 102 -5.49 16.64 -6.79
C SER A 102 -5.76 16.37 -8.28
N GLY A 103 -5.02 15.43 -8.84
CA GLY A 103 -5.13 15.00 -10.23
C GLY A 103 -4.57 16.01 -11.23
N TYR A 104 -4.78 15.71 -12.51
CA TYR A 104 -4.38 16.60 -13.60
C TYR A 104 -5.43 17.65 -13.90
N ALA A 105 -4.97 18.84 -14.29
CA ALA A 105 -5.84 19.87 -14.83
C ALA A 105 -5.14 20.82 -15.78
N LEU A 106 -5.92 21.35 -16.72
CA LEU A 106 -5.53 22.47 -17.56
C LEU A 106 -6.28 23.71 -17.06
N VAL A 107 -5.53 24.69 -16.55
CA VAL A 107 -6.12 25.93 -16.00
C VAL A 107 -5.41 27.12 -16.62
N ARG A 108 -6.16 27.86 -17.45
CA ARG A 108 -5.62 28.93 -18.31
C ARG A 108 -4.54 28.34 -19.24
N ASP A 109 -3.35 28.94 -19.28
CA ASP A 109 -2.23 28.53 -20.12
C ASP A 109 -1.20 27.71 -19.33
N GLN A 110 -1.65 26.80 -18.47
CA GLN A 110 -0.75 25.94 -17.69
C GLN A 110 -1.42 24.60 -17.33
N ALA A 111 -0.71 23.50 -17.55
CA ALA A 111 -1.07 22.18 -17.06
C ALA A 111 -0.54 21.97 -15.64
N TYR A 112 -1.29 21.24 -14.82
CA TYR A 112 -0.98 20.95 -13.42
C TYR A 112 -1.17 19.47 -13.11
N TYR A 113 -0.42 18.98 -12.13
CA TYR A 113 -0.69 17.73 -11.41
C TYR A 113 -0.61 17.99 -9.90
N ASN A 114 -1.66 17.68 -9.14
CA ASN A 114 -1.76 17.95 -7.70
C ASN A 114 -1.36 19.41 -7.35
N ALA A 115 -1.93 20.37 -8.09
CA ALA A 115 -1.62 21.80 -8.04
C ALA A 115 -0.17 22.23 -8.33
N LYS A 116 0.71 21.31 -8.74
CA LYS A 116 2.07 21.63 -9.21
C LYS A 116 2.07 21.83 -10.72
N PRO A 117 2.68 22.91 -11.24
CA PRO A 117 2.72 23.15 -12.68
C PRO A 117 3.61 22.12 -13.39
N ILE A 118 3.10 21.55 -14.48
CA ILE A 118 3.84 20.64 -15.37
C ILE A 118 4.58 21.50 -16.40
N LYS A 119 5.91 21.40 -16.43
CA LYS A 119 6.73 22.17 -17.37
C LYS A 119 6.86 21.43 -18.70
N GLY A 120 6.81 22.17 -19.80
CA GLY A 120 7.04 21.61 -21.14
C GLY A 120 5.84 20.88 -21.75
N ALA A 121 4.68 20.90 -21.09
CA ALA A 121 3.47 20.31 -21.64
C ALA A 121 2.94 21.07 -22.86
N ASP A 122 2.59 20.34 -23.91
CA ASP A 122 1.84 20.90 -25.04
C ASP A 122 0.37 21.08 -24.62
N LEU A 123 0.06 22.29 -24.18
CA LEU A 123 -1.25 22.67 -23.65
C LEU A 123 -2.38 22.52 -24.67
N ALA A 124 -2.09 22.60 -25.97
CA ALA A 124 -3.11 22.48 -27.01
C ALA A 124 -3.64 21.04 -27.12
N THR A 125 -2.80 20.05 -26.78
CA THR A 125 -3.13 18.63 -26.90
C THR A 125 -3.12 17.88 -25.58
N PHE A 126 -2.82 18.57 -24.47
CA PHE A 126 -2.80 18.02 -23.14
C PHE A 126 -4.16 17.46 -22.72
N LYS A 127 -4.19 16.15 -22.45
CA LYS A 127 -5.38 15.39 -22.11
C LYS A 127 -5.11 14.48 -20.92
N PRO A 128 -5.69 14.76 -19.74
CA PRO A 128 -5.75 13.82 -18.63
C PRO A 128 -6.43 12.51 -19.04
N VAL A 129 -5.90 11.39 -18.58
CA VAL A 129 -6.50 10.08 -18.83
C VAL A 129 -7.65 9.86 -17.85
N LYS A 130 -8.79 9.41 -18.40
CA LYS A 130 -10.02 9.20 -17.66
C LYS A 130 -10.13 7.75 -17.21
N ARG A 131 -10.60 7.52 -15.99
CA ARG A 131 -10.74 6.15 -15.46
C ARG A 131 -11.86 5.39 -16.18
N GLU A 132 -12.87 6.11 -16.65
CA GLU A 132 -14.00 5.57 -17.41
C GLU A 132 -13.55 4.87 -18.70
N ASP A 133 -12.43 5.34 -19.29
CA ASP A 133 -11.86 4.75 -20.50
C ASP A 133 -11.20 3.38 -20.24
N PHE A 134 -10.97 3.04 -18.96
CA PHE A 134 -10.22 1.85 -18.51
C PHE A 134 -10.94 1.09 -17.38
N GLY A 135 -12.26 0.95 -17.46
CA GLY A 135 -13.02 0.14 -16.49
C GLY A 135 -12.97 0.67 -15.05
N HIS A 136 -12.80 1.99 -14.89
CA HIS A 136 -12.62 2.68 -13.62
C HIS A 136 -11.31 2.35 -12.86
N ALA A 137 -10.28 1.87 -13.57
CA ALA A 137 -8.94 1.69 -13.01
C ALA A 137 -8.42 2.98 -12.34
N TYR A 138 -7.95 2.86 -11.10
CA TYR A 138 -7.47 4.00 -10.31
C TYR A 138 -6.21 4.61 -10.93
N GLU A 139 -5.34 3.78 -11.47
CA GLU A 139 -4.06 4.10 -12.09
C GLU A 139 -4.21 5.03 -13.28
N ALA A 140 -5.33 4.93 -14.01
CA ALA A 140 -5.61 5.75 -15.19
C ALA A 140 -5.51 7.25 -14.88
N GLN A 141 -5.94 7.70 -13.70
CA GLN A 141 -5.87 9.12 -13.32
C GLN A 141 -4.44 9.63 -13.08
N LEU A 142 -3.48 8.72 -12.92
CA LEU A 142 -2.07 9.05 -12.76
C LEU A 142 -1.42 9.39 -14.10
N TYR A 143 -2.13 9.17 -15.22
CA TYR A 143 -1.65 9.46 -16.55
C TYR A 143 -2.29 10.70 -17.18
N ALA A 144 -1.49 11.39 -17.99
CA ALA A 144 -1.95 12.38 -18.96
C ALA A 144 -1.12 12.25 -20.23
N LEU A 145 -1.60 12.80 -21.34
CA LEU A 145 -0.98 12.70 -22.65
C LEU A 145 -0.96 14.07 -23.32
N ASP A 146 0.07 14.36 -24.09
CA ASP A 146 0.04 15.37 -25.13
C ASP A 146 0.67 14.81 -26.42
N ASN A 147 0.86 15.63 -27.46
CA ASN A 147 1.44 15.20 -28.73
C ASN A 147 2.91 14.76 -28.65
N ALA A 148 3.61 15.06 -27.57
CA ALA A 148 5.03 14.78 -27.40
C ALA A 148 5.31 13.79 -26.26
N HIS A 149 4.49 13.76 -25.20
CA HIS A 149 4.80 13.05 -23.97
C HIS A 149 3.60 12.30 -23.38
N LEU A 150 3.89 11.12 -22.85
CA LEU A 150 3.08 10.47 -21.82
C LEU A 150 3.56 11.01 -20.47
N TYR A 151 2.65 11.40 -19.60
CA TYR A 151 2.94 11.85 -18.25
C TYR A 151 2.48 10.79 -17.25
N TYR A 152 3.28 10.58 -16.20
CA TYR A 152 2.91 9.80 -15.03
C TYR A 152 3.16 10.64 -13.78
N SER A 153 2.13 10.79 -12.95
CA SER A 153 2.17 11.58 -11.71
C SER A 153 2.77 12.99 -11.89
N GLY A 154 2.45 13.65 -13.01
CA GLY A 154 2.88 15.01 -13.33
C GLY A 154 4.22 15.14 -14.04
N GLU A 155 4.99 14.05 -14.17
CA GLU A 155 6.30 14.05 -14.82
C GLU A 155 6.22 13.36 -16.19
N PRO A 156 6.94 13.84 -17.21
CA PRO A 156 7.02 13.16 -18.50
C PRO A 156 7.76 11.82 -18.34
N VAL A 157 7.20 10.77 -18.93
CA VAL A 157 7.83 9.45 -18.98
C VAL A 157 8.98 9.49 -19.98
N ALA A 158 10.20 9.21 -19.49
CA ALA A 158 11.41 9.25 -20.30
C ALA A 158 11.40 8.15 -21.38
N ASP A 159 12.02 8.47 -22.53
CA ASP A 159 12.28 7.53 -23.63
C ASP A 159 11.04 6.86 -24.23
N VAL A 160 9.86 7.49 -24.13
CA VAL A 160 8.60 7.00 -24.71
C VAL A 160 8.12 7.90 -25.83
N SER A 161 7.90 7.33 -27.00
CA SER A 161 7.18 8.00 -28.10
C SER A 161 5.67 7.81 -27.91
N VAL A 162 4.90 8.90 -27.98
CA VAL A 162 3.44 8.84 -27.94
C VAL A 162 2.79 8.47 -29.28
N GLN A 163 3.58 8.29 -30.34
CA GLN A 163 3.06 7.85 -31.63
C GLN A 163 2.47 6.44 -31.51
N GLN A 164 1.20 6.29 -31.90
CA GLN A 164 0.46 5.03 -31.83
C GLN A 164 0.33 4.42 -30.42
N LEU A 165 0.51 5.24 -29.38
CA LEU A 165 0.41 4.79 -28.00
C LEU A 165 -1.01 4.32 -27.67
N GLN A 166 -1.13 3.12 -27.12
CA GLN A 166 -2.41 2.51 -26.73
C GLN A 166 -2.36 2.06 -25.28
N GLY A 167 -3.36 2.44 -24.48
CA GLY A 167 -3.55 1.89 -23.14
C GLY A 167 -4.43 0.64 -23.19
N ARG A 168 -4.13 -0.37 -22.38
CA ARG A 168 -5.05 -1.48 -22.09
C ARG A 168 -4.81 -2.03 -20.68
N ILE A 169 -5.86 -2.59 -20.09
CA ILE A 169 -5.73 -3.35 -18.86
C ILE A 169 -5.20 -4.75 -19.20
N VAL A 170 -4.16 -5.18 -18.51
CA VAL A 170 -3.62 -6.55 -18.56
C VAL A 170 -3.62 -7.09 -17.15
N GLY A 171 -4.33 -8.20 -16.93
CA GLY A 171 -4.69 -8.65 -15.59
C GLY A 171 -5.50 -7.58 -14.85
N THR A 172 -4.90 -7.00 -13.82
CA THR A 172 -5.52 -5.94 -12.98
C THR A 172 -4.90 -4.55 -13.18
N THR A 173 -3.87 -4.43 -14.03
CA THR A 173 -3.03 -3.23 -14.12
C THR A 173 -3.16 -2.56 -15.48
N LEU A 174 -3.10 -1.22 -15.51
CA LEU A 174 -3.05 -0.45 -16.75
C LEU A 174 -1.63 -0.41 -17.32
N TYR A 175 -1.49 -0.87 -18.55
CA TYR A 175 -0.25 -0.80 -19.32
C TYR A 175 -0.46 0.05 -20.58
N TRP A 176 0.60 0.75 -21.00
CA TRP A 176 0.67 1.47 -22.26
C TRP A 176 1.60 0.75 -23.23
N PHE A 177 1.25 0.77 -24.50
CA PHE A 177 1.92 0.03 -25.57
C PHE A 177 2.25 0.96 -26.72
N THR A 178 3.49 0.90 -27.17
CA THR A 178 3.91 1.39 -28.48
C THR A 178 4.26 0.18 -29.37
N ASP A 179 4.75 0.42 -30.58
CA ASP A 179 5.25 -0.65 -31.45
C ASP A 179 6.46 -1.41 -30.86
N HIS A 180 7.15 -0.81 -29.88
CA HIS A 180 8.43 -1.32 -29.35
C HIS A 180 8.51 -1.39 -27.82
N GLN A 181 7.59 -0.78 -27.09
CA GLN A 181 7.67 -0.63 -25.64
C GLN A 181 6.37 -0.98 -24.95
N VAL A 182 6.51 -1.59 -23.78
CA VAL A 182 5.45 -1.74 -22.78
C VAL A 182 5.79 -0.82 -21.61
N ILE A 183 4.82 -0.05 -21.13
CA ILE A 183 5.03 0.97 -20.10
C ILE A 183 3.99 0.81 -19.00
N THR A 184 4.44 0.88 -17.75
CA THR A 184 3.56 0.97 -16.57
C THR A 184 4.28 1.73 -15.45
N ASP A 185 3.53 2.29 -14.50
CA ASP A 185 4.03 3.15 -13.42
C ASP A 185 5.05 4.22 -13.87
N GLY A 186 4.85 4.79 -15.05
CA GLY A 186 5.79 5.76 -15.64
C GLY A 186 7.17 5.20 -15.99
N LYS A 187 7.29 3.89 -16.20
CA LYS A 187 8.54 3.21 -16.59
C LYS A 187 8.33 2.26 -17.76
N VAL A 188 9.31 2.22 -18.66
CA VAL A 188 9.39 1.19 -19.71
C VAL A 188 9.81 -0.13 -19.08
N ILE A 189 9.13 -1.22 -19.47
CA ILE A 189 9.50 -2.59 -19.10
C ILE A 189 10.56 -3.06 -20.09
N GLU A 190 11.81 -3.13 -19.62
CA GLU A 190 12.94 -3.50 -20.46
C GLU A 190 12.80 -4.94 -20.99
N GLY A 191 13.00 -5.11 -22.30
CA GLY A 191 12.94 -6.42 -22.97
C GLY A 191 11.54 -6.98 -23.21
N ALA A 192 10.47 -6.30 -22.79
CA ALA A 192 9.10 -6.73 -23.06
C ALA A 192 8.72 -6.52 -24.54
N ASN A 193 8.11 -7.54 -25.16
CA ASN A 193 7.53 -7.41 -26.49
C ASN A 193 6.06 -6.96 -26.42
N PRO A 194 5.71 -5.75 -26.91
CA PRO A 194 4.34 -5.23 -26.87
C PRO A 194 3.30 -6.12 -27.54
N ALA A 195 3.68 -6.79 -28.63
CA ALA A 195 2.74 -7.58 -29.43
C ALA A 195 2.25 -8.85 -28.71
N SER A 196 2.97 -9.31 -27.68
CA SER A 196 2.70 -10.56 -26.98
C SER A 196 2.73 -10.44 -25.46
N PHE A 197 2.89 -9.24 -24.93
CA PHE A 197 2.92 -8.99 -23.49
C PHE A 197 1.55 -9.22 -22.86
N ASP A 198 1.52 -10.11 -21.88
CA ASP A 198 0.32 -10.49 -21.13
C ASP A 198 0.71 -10.92 -19.70
N CYS A 199 -0.27 -11.13 -18.83
CA CYS A 199 -0.06 -11.62 -17.47
C CYS A 199 -0.79 -12.94 -17.21
N PHE A 200 -0.31 -13.71 -16.25
CA PHE A 200 -0.96 -14.97 -15.88
C PHE A 200 -2.31 -14.68 -15.20
N GLU A 201 -3.38 -15.34 -15.65
CA GLU A 201 -4.79 -14.98 -15.34
C GLU A 201 -5.10 -14.97 -13.84
N GLU A 202 -4.61 -15.95 -13.09
CA GLU A 202 -4.83 -16.08 -11.65
C GLU A 202 -3.79 -15.32 -10.80
N HIS A 203 -2.67 -14.92 -11.40
CA HIS A 203 -1.53 -14.33 -10.70
C HIS A 203 -0.93 -13.17 -11.50
N SER A 204 -1.64 -12.04 -11.49
CA SER A 204 -1.38 -10.89 -12.37
C SER A 204 -0.07 -10.14 -12.08
N SER A 205 0.59 -10.42 -10.96
CA SER A 205 1.94 -9.95 -10.67
C SER A 205 2.99 -10.62 -11.55
N TRP A 206 2.69 -11.81 -12.09
CA TRP A 206 3.53 -12.50 -13.05
C TRP A 206 3.07 -12.18 -14.46
N CYS A 207 4.00 -11.68 -15.27
CA CYS A 207 3.75 -11.36 -16.67
C CYS A 207 4.74 -12.05 -17.58
N PHE A 208 4.44 -12.08 -18.87
CA PHE A 208 5.30 -12.66 -19.87
C PHE A 208 5.20 -11.90 -21.19
N SER A 209 6.22 -12.04 -22.02
CA SER A 209 6.14 -11.67 -23.44
C SER A 209 7.01 -12.60 -24.27
N LYS A 210 6.75 -12.70 -25.57
CA LYS A 210 7.43 -13.61 -26.49
C LYS A 210 8.12 -12.83 -27.61
N THR A 211 9.41 -13.09 -27.82
CA THR A 211 10.21 -12.53 -28.93
C THR A 211 10.84 -13.67 -29.69
N ASP A 212 10.59 -13.75 -31.01
CA ASP A 212 11.10 -14.82 -31.88
C ASP A 212 10.86 -16.25 -31.36
N GLY A 213 9.68 -16.45 -30.77
CA GLY A 213 9.27 -17.75 -30.20
C GLY A 213 9.85 -18.07 -28.81
N LYS A 214 10.70 -17.21 -28.24
CA LYS A 214 11.22 -17.32 -26.88
C LYS A 214 10.41 -16.46 -25.92
N GLY A 215 9.92 -17.04 -24.84
CA GLY A 215 9.22 -16.31 -23.79
C GLY A 215 10.20 -15.76 -22.74
N THR A 216 9.94 -14.55 -22.26
CA THR A 216 10.57 -13.94 -21.08
C THR A 216 9.48 -13.77 -20.03
N VAL A 217 9.77 -14.16 -18.80
CA VAL A 217 8.89 -13.95 -17.63
C VAL A 217 9.29 -12.66 -16.92
N PHE A 218 8.31 -11.98 -16.34
CA PHE A 218 8.48 -10.76 -15.57
C PHE A 218 7.75 -10.90 -14.24
N TYR A 219 8.33 -10.36 -13.18
CA TYR A 219 7.61 -10.04 -11.96
C TYR A 219 7.32 -8.54 -11.97
N HIS A 220 6.05 -8.18 -12.17
CA HIS A 220 5.59 -6.84 -12.57
C HIS A 220 6.37 -6.31 -13.79
N LYS A 221 7.38 -5.47 -13.53
CA LYS A 221 8.22 -4.81 -14.54
C LYS A 221 9.66 -5.36 -14.57
N THR A 222 10.02 -6.25 -13.64
CA THR A 222 11.38 -6.80 -13.58
C THR A 222 11.45 -8.08 -14.42
N PRO A 223 12.30 -8.15 -15.45
CA PRO A 223 12.50 -9.37 -16.22
C PRO A 223 13.24 -10.43 -15.39
N ILE A 224 12.85 -11.69 -15.58
CA ILE A 224 13.47 -12.89 -14.99
C ILE A 224 14.00 -13.75 -16.15
N PRO A 225 15.12 -13.35 -16.79
CA PRO A 225 15.59 -13.96 -18.03
C PRO A 225 16.00 -15.44 -17.86
N GLN A 226 16.29 -15.87 -16.63
CA GLN A 226 16.65 -17.25 -16.30
C GLN A 226 15.45 -18.19 -16.16
N ALA A 227 14.22 -17.66 -16.09
CA ALA A 227 13.01 -18.46 -15.97
C ALA A 227 12.72 -19.22 -17.27
N ASP A 228 12.45 -20.52 -17.15
CA ASP A 228 11.98 -21.36 -18.25
C ASP A 228 10.50 -21.11 -18.49
N PHE A 229 10.20 -20.15 -19.37
CA PHE A 229 8.82 -19.77 -19.72
C PHE A 229 7.91 -20.97 -20.06
N ALA A 230 8.43 -22.02 -20.69
CA ALA A 230 7.62 -23.16 -21.12
C ALA A 230 7.08 -24.01 -19.97
N SER A 231 7.75 -24.01 -18.81
CA SER A 231 7.35 -24.74 -17.60
C SER A 231 6.99 -23.83 -16.43
N PHE A 232 7.01 -22.50 -16.64
CA PHE A 232 6.75 -21.53 -15.61
C PHE A 232 5.30 -21.60 -15.13
N THR A 233 5.14 -21.84 -13.83
CA THR A 233 3.87 -21.98 -13.13
C THR A 233 3.89 -21.06 -11.92
N PRO A 234 3.16 -19.93 -11.95
CA PRO A 234 2.88 -19.17 -10.75
C PRO A 234 2.12 -20.03 -9.72
N LEU A 235 2.50 -19.92 -8.45
CA LEU A 235 1.87 -20.62 -7.32
C LEU A 235 1.05 -19.64 -6.47
N THR A 236 1.55 -18.40 -6.32
CA THR A 236 0.86 -17.27 -5.70
C THR A 236 1.26 -15.99 -6.43
N GLU A 237 0.70 -14.85 -6.01
CA GLU A 237 1.13 -13.52 -6.48
C GLU A 237 2.60 -13.19 -6.16
N THR A 238 3.28 -13.99 -5.33
CA THR A 238 4.68 -13.74 -4.95
C THR A 238 5.60 -14.95 -5.14
N LEU A 239 5.05 -16.13 -5.41
CA LEU A 239 5.81 -17.36 -5.55
C LEU A 239 5.48 -18.05 -6.87
N ALA A 240 6.50 -18.54 -7.55
CA ALA A 240 6.35 -19.31 -8.79
C ALA A 240 7.44 -20.38 -8.88
N LYS A 241 7.26 -21.31 -9.80
CA LYS A 241 8.28 -22.31 -10.12
C LYS A 241 8.36 -22.56 -11.61
N ASP A 242 9.50 -23.04 -12.06
CA ASP A 242 9.63 -23.71 -13.35
C ASP A 242 10.26 -25.09 -13.15
N LYS A 243 10.65 -25.78 -14.23
CA LYS A 243 11.27 -27.11 -14.13
C LYS A 243 12.66 -27.13 -13.47
N ASN A 244 13.32 -25.98 -13.34
CA ASN A 244 14.70 -25.85 -12.86
C ASN A 244 14.79 -25.17 -11.49
N ALA A 245 13.85 -24.29 -11.15
CA ALA A 245 13.97 -23.44 -9.98
C ALA A 245 12.62 -22.96 -9.40
N ILE A 246 12.71 -22.42 -8.20
CA ILE A 246 11.62 -21.73 -7.49
C ILE A 246 11.98 -20.25 -7.39
N TYR A 247 10.98 -19.40 -7.58
CA TYR A 247 11.10 -17.95 -7.63
C TYR A 247 10.25 -17.32 -6.54
N TRP A 248 10.80 -16.33 -5.86
CA TRP A 248 10.09 -15.43 -4.97
C TRP A 248 10.27 -14.01 -5.47
N LEU A 249 9.16 -13.35 -5.80
CA LEU A 249 9.13 -12.07 -6.50
C LEU A 249 9.97 -12.16 -7.79
N ASP A 250 10.92 -11.27 -7.99
CA ASP A 250 11.84 -11.26 -9.13
C ASP A 250 13.11 -12.11 -8.92
N THR A 251 13.22 -12.82 -7.80
CA THR A 251 14.45 -13.51 -7.39
C THR A 251 14.30 -15.02 -7.43
N GLN A 252 15.31 -15.70 -8.00
CA GLN A 252 15.43 -17.14 -7.89
C GLN A 252 15.89 -17.52 -6.48
N LEU A 253 15.10 -18.33 -5.78
CA LEU A 253 15.46 -18.82 -4.45
C LEU A 253 16.64 -19.79 -4.52
N GLN A 254 17.58 -19.62 -3.58
CA GLN A 254 18.68 -20.56 -3.38
C GLN A 254 18.21 -21.65 -2.43
N THR A 255 17.71 -22.75 -2.98
CA THR A 255 17.16 -23.89 -2.23
C THR A 255 17.52 -25.19 -2.92
N ASP A 256 17.58 -26.27 -2.16
CA ASP A 256 17.70 -27.64 -2.63
C ASP A 256 16.35 -28.29 -2.99
N ALA A 257 15.26 -27.53 -2.90
CA ALA A 257 13.92 -28.01 -3.21
C ALA A 257 13.77 -28.50 -4.65
N ASP A 258 13.12 -29.65 -4.83
CA ASP A 258 12.80 -30.20 -6.14
C ASP A 258 11.58 -29.50 -6.76
N PRO A 259 11.75 -28.64 -7.79
CA PRO A 259 10.65 -27.87 -8.38
C PRO A 259 9.58 -28.77 -8.99
N ALA A 260 9.94 -29.98 -9.46
CA ALA A 260 8.99 -30.88 -10.10
C ALA A 260 7.91 -31.38 -9.12
N THR A 261 8.29 -31.61 -7.86
CA THR A 261 7.39 -32.11 -6.81
C THR A 261 7.02 -31.05 -5.76
N PHE A 262 7.53 -29.83 -5.90
CA PHE A 262 7.26 -28.72 -4.99
C PHE A 262 5.78 -28.30 -5.00
N GLU A 263 5.15 -28.24 -3.83
CA GLU A 263 3.79 -27.77 -3.63
C GLU A 263 3.66 -26.93 -2.34
N LEU A 264 2.72 -25.99 -2.34
CA LEU A 264 2.37 -25.20 -1.17
C LEU A 264 1.40 -25.98 -0.28
N LEU A 265 1.54 -25.80 1.03
CA LEU A 265 0.56 -26.27 2.02
C LEU A 265 -0.49 -25.18 2.29
N ALA A 266 -1.57 -25.53 3.00
CA ALA A 266 -2.81 -24.75 3.07
C ALA A 266 -2.69 -23.28 3.54
N ASP A 267 -1.58 -22.89 4.16
CA ASP A 267 -1.35 -21.54 4.70
C ASP A 267 -0.30 -20.72 3.92
N ASP A 268 0.18 -21.23 2.77
CA ASP A 268 1.27 -20.68 1.93
C ASP A 268 2.57 -20.33 2.69
N SER A 269 2.65 -20.69 3.97
CA SER A 269 3.77 -20.45 4.87
C SER A 269 4.67 -21.67 4.91
N PHE A 270 4.12 -22.83 4.55
CA PHE A 270 4.86 -24.05 4.35
C PHE A 270 4.74 -24.54 2.92
N ALA A 271 5.78 -25.23 2.50
CA ALA A 271 5.82 -25.96 1.25
C ALA A 271 6.50 -27.30 1.47
N ARG A 272 6.33 -28.22 0.54
CA ARG A 272 7.07 -29.47 0.54
C ARG A 272 7.42 -29.89 -0.88
N ASP A 273 8.49 -30.65 -0.99
CA ASP A 273 8.74 -31.50 -2.14
C ASP A 273 8.62 -32.97 -1.71
N LYS A 274 9.00 -33.89 -2.59
CA LYS A 274 8.93 -35.33 -2.30
C LYS A 274 9.80 -35.78 -1.11
N GLN A 275 10.83 -35.03 -0.73
CA GLN A 275 11.83 -35.42 0.27
C GLN A 275 11.84 -34.52 1.50
N HIS A 276 11.44 -33.26 1.37
CA HIS A 276 11.67 -32.23 2.37
C HIS A 276 10.46 -31.31 2.56
N VAL A 277 10.34 -30.80 3.79
CA VAL A 277 9.40 -29.73 4.15
C VAL A 277 10.18 -28.44 4.31
N TYR A 278 9.59 -27.34 3.86
CA TYR A 278 10.16 -26.01 3.90
C TYR A 278 9.22 -25.05 4.60
N PHE A 279 9.78 -24.21 5.46
CA PHE A 279 9.11 -23.05 6.02
C PHE A 279 9.53 -21.79 5.26
N ARG A 280 8.57 -21.02 4.79
CA ARG A 280 8.80 -19.73 4.14
C ARG A 280 8.93 -18.64 5.19
N SER A 281 10.16 -18.23 5.45
CA SER A 281 10.44 -16.99 6.20
C SER A 281 10.31 -15.77 5.28
N ALA A 282 10.47 -14.57 5.83
CA ALA A 282 10.34 -13.33 5.07
C ALA A 282 11.33 -13.18 3.91
N GLU A 283 12.49 -13.86 3.93
CA GLU A 283 13.55 -13.66 2.92
C GLU A 283 14.09 -14.97 2.32
N GLN A 284 13.72 -16.13 2.87
CA GLN A 284 14.25 -17.43 2.45
C GLN A 284 13.30 -18.58 2.76
N MET A 285 13.46 -19.68 2.02
CA MET A 285 12.88 -20.98 2.39
C MET A 285 13.85 -21.73 3.29
N VAL A 286 13.40 -22.05 4.49
CA VAL A 286 14.16 -22.83 5.48
C VAL A 286 13.71 -24.28 5.40
N ARG A 287 14.63 -25.16 5.05
CA ARG A 287 14.38 -26.61 5.07
C ARG A 287 14.28 -27.11 6.51
N LEU A 288 13.29 -27.95 6.79
CA LEU A 288 13.07 -28.58 8.10
C LEU A 288 13.62 -30.01 8.08
N ASP A 289 14.83 -30.20 8.61
CA ASP A 289 15.52 -31.49 8.53
C ASP A 289 14.83 -32.62 9.32
N LYS A 290 14.05 -32.28 10.35
CA LYS A 290 13.28 -33.25 11.17
C LYS A 290 11.79 -33.19 10.83
N ALA A 291 11.45 -33.00 9.57
CA ALA A 291 10.07 -33.05 9.08
C ALA A 291 10.00 -33.87 7.80
N GLU A 292 9.28 -35.00 7.85
CA GLU A 292 9.01 -35.80 6.66
C GLU A 292 7.74 -35.31 5.95
N PRO A 293 7.77 -35.09 4.62
CA PRO A 293 6.65 -34.55 3.84
C PRO A 293 5.29 -35.24 4.07
N ASP A 294 5.30 -36.57 4.24
CA ASP A 294 4.08 -37.37 4.36
C ASP A 294 3.48 -37.37 5.77
N SER A 295 4.28 -37.03 6.80
CA SER A 295 3.84 -37.01 8.20
C SER A 295 3.74 -35.60 8.80
N PHE A 296 4.10 -34.58 8.02
CA PHE A 296 4.04 -33.19 8.45
C PHE A 296 2.60 -32.70 8.53
N GLU A 297 2.22 -32.21 9.71
CA GLU A 297 0.87 -31.77 10.03
C GLU A 297 0.91 -30.32 10.48
N LEU A 298 0.14 -29.47 9.79
CA LEU A 298 -0.15 -28.11 10.24
C LEU A 298 -1.19 -28.17 11.35
N LEU A 299 -0.89 -27.57 12.49
CA LEU A 299 -1.81 -27.41 13.60
C LEU A 299 -2.36 -25.97 13.59
N ASP A 300 -3.26 -25.66 14.51
CA ASP A 300 -3.77 -24.30 14.65
C ASP A 300 -2.72 -23.36 15.25
N ARG A 301 -2.96 -22.05 15.17
CA ARG A 301 -2.20 -21.00 15.86
C ARG A 301 -0.69 -21.05 15.59
N GLN A 302 -0.32 -21.36 14.36
CA GLN A 302 1.06 -21.41 13.86
C GLN A 302 1.92 -22.53 14.46
N TYR A 303 1.33 -23.50 15.14
CA TYR A 303 2.03 -24.72 15.50
C TYR A 303 2.01 -25.71 14.32
N CYS A 304 3.04 -26.53 14.22
CA CYS A 304 3.07 -27.66 13.30
C CYS A 304 3.90 -28.78 13.90
N LYS A 305 3.74 -30.00 13.39
CA LYS A 305 4.47 -31.16 13.89
C LYS A 305 4.90 -32.08 12.75
N GLY A 306 6.06 -32.69 12.91
CA GLY A 306 6.61 -33.64 11.95
C GLY A 306 7.72 -34.47 12.59
N SER A 307 7.78 -35.75 12.24
CA SER A 307 8.84 -36.69 12.64
C SER A 307 9.27 -36.61 14.13
N GLY A 308 8.31 -36.51 15.05
CA GLY A 308 8.56 -36.47 16.49
C GLY A 308 8.94 -35.09 17.05
N VAL A 309 8.88 -34.03 16.24
CA VAL A 309 9.18 -32.65 16.64
C VAL A 309 7.94 -31.78 16.51
N ILE A 310 7.74 -30.92 17.51
CA ILE A 310 6.77 -29.82 17.46
C ILE A 310 7.51 -28.54 17.12
N TYR A 311 6.95 -27.75 16.22
CA TYR A 311 7.49 -26.47 15.81
C TYR A 311 6.45 -25.37 16.06
N TYR A 312 6.95 -24.16 16.27
CA TYR A 312 6.16 -22.94 16.21
C TYR A 312 6.71 -22.04 15.11
N ALA A 313 5.85 -21.71 14.14
CA ALA A 313 6.16 -20.83 13.01
C ALA A 313 5.75 -19.39 13.33
N GLY A 314 6.67 -18.64 13.93
CA GLY A 314 6.51 -17.21 14.09
C GLY A 314 6.51 -16.48 12.75
N ASN A 315 6.27 -15.17 12.78
CA ASN A 315 6.15 -14.36 11.56
C ASN A 315 7.41 -14.34 10.68
N TYR A 316 8.59 -14.61 11.25
CA TYR A 316 9.89 -14.49 10.57
C TYR A 316 10.78 -15.72 10.71
N GLU A 317 10.48 -16.60 11.65
CA GLU A 317 11.32 -17.74 11.97
C GLU A 317 10.46 -18.89 12.48
N ILE A 318 10.96 -20.09 12.26
CA ILE A 318 10.40 -21.31 12.80
C ILE A 318 11.34 -21.84 13.88
N ARG A 319 10.76 -22.30 14.98
CA ARG A 319 11.52 -22.80 16.13
C ARG A 319 11.04 -24.19 16.52
N GLU A 320 11.98 -25.06 16.83
CA GLU A 320 11.71 -26.36 17.47
C GLU A 320 11.35 -26.13 18.94
N LEU A 321 10.29 -26.76 19.42
CA LEU A 321 9.94 -26.78 20.84
C LEU A 321 10.71 -27.90 21.54
N GLU A 322 11.88 -27.57 22.08
CA GLU A 322 12.71 -28.55 22.80
C GLU A 322 11.97 -29.11 24.02
N GLY A 323 11.91 -30.45 24.11
CA GLY A 323 11.31 -31.15 25.25
C GLY A 323 9.77 -31.22 25.24
N ALA A 324 9.12 -30.73 24.18
CA ALA A 324 7.68 -30.93 23.99
C ALA A 324 7.34 -32.41 23.81
N ASP A 325 6.29 -32.87 24.48
CA ASP A 325 5.79 -34.23 24.37
C ASP A 325 4.92 -34.38 23.12
N PHE A 326 5.50 -34.96 22.06
CA PHE A 326 4.90 -35.06 20.73
C PHE A 326 3.54 -35.76 20.71
N ASP A 327 3.35 -36.80 21.53
CA ASP A 327 2.14 -37.63 21.52
C ASP A 327 0.97 -36.94 22.24
N THR A 328 1.27 -36.05 23.19
CA THR A 328 0.26 -35.36 24.01
C THR A 328 0.11 -33.87 23.68
N PHE A 329 0.89 -33.35 22.72
CA PHE A 329 0.84 -31.95 22.33
C PHE A 329 -0.53 -31.58 21.74
N GLU A 330 -1.16 -30.58 22.33
CA GLU A 330 -2.47 -30.08 21.96
C GLU A 330 -2.41 -28.56 21.83
N VAL A 331 -2.83 -28.05 20.68
CA VAL A 331 -3.08 -26.61 20.49
C VAL A 331 -4.47 -26.30 21.03
N THR A 332 -4.58 -25.25 21.85
CA THR A 332 -5.83 -24.85 22.49
C THR A 332 -6.17 -23.41 22.16
N ASP A 333 -7.40 -22.99 22.50
CA ASP A 333 -7.67 -21.57 22.66
C ASP A 333 -6.78 -20.96 23.75
N TYR A 334 -6.69 -19.62 23.76
CA TYR A 334 -5.97 -18.91 24.82
C TYR A 334 -6.64 -19.14 26.17
N ASP A 335 -5.89 -19.70 27.12
CA ASP A 335 -6.32 -19.87 28.51
C ASP A 335 -5.72 -18.76 29.38
N GLU A 336 -6.59 -17.93 29.96
CA GLU A 336 -6.18 -16.82 30.85
C GLU A 336 -5.49 -17.30 32.14
N LYS A 337 -5.83 -18.49 32.65
CA LYS A 337 -5.30 -19.00 33.92
C LYS A 337 -3.87 -19.49 33.77
N THR A 338 -3.58 -20.18 32.69
CA THR A 338 -2.25 -20.72 32.38
C THR A 338 -1.45 -19.80 31.49
N GLN A 339 -2.07 -18.74 30.96
CA GLN A 339 -1.49 -17.79 30.00
C GLN A 339 -0.88 -18.50 28.77
N SER A 340 -1.55 -19.54 28.27
CA SER A 340 -1.02 -20.44 27.25
C SER A 340 -1.98 -20.62 26.07
N ASP A 341 -1.45 -21.01 24.93
CA ASP A 341 -2.19 -21.37 23.72
C ASP A 341 -1.86 -22.75 23.13
N ALA A 342 -0.96 -23.48 23.78
CA ALA A 342 -0.80 -24.91 23.59
C ALA A 342 -0.31 -25.55 24.91
N ARG A 343 -0.44 -26.87 25.00
CA ARG A 343 0.04 -27.64 26.15
C ARG A 343 0.45 -29.04 25.73
N ASP A 344 1.23 -29.67 26.59
CA ASP A 344 1.46 -31.11 26.56
C ASP A 344 1.26 -31.72 27.95
N ALA A 345 1.62 -32.99 28.15
CA ALA A 345 1.47 -33.65 29.45
C ALA A 345 2.25 -33.00 30.62
N LYS A 346 3.24 -32.15 30.34
CA LYS A 346 4.20 -31.60 31.31
C LYS A 346 4.28 -30.07 31.31
N HIS A 347 3.96 -29.42 30.20
CA HIS A 347 4.25 -28.01 29.96
C HIS A 347 3.08 -27.26 29.33
N PHE A 348 3.11 -25.95 29.50
CA PHE A 348 2.23 -25.00 28.83
C PHE A 348 3.08 -24.10 27.94
N TYR A 349 2.55 -23.73 26.78
CA TYR A 349 3.24 -22.95 25.76
C TYR A 349 2.43 -21.73 25.38
N MET A 350 3.11 -20.63 25.10
CA MET A 350 2.54 -19.42 24.53
C MET A 350 3.39 -19.02 23.35
N ARG A 351 2.85 -19.10 22.13
CA ARG A 351 3.57 -18.77 20.89
C ARG A 351 4.93 -19.47 20.79
N GLY A 352 4.93 -20.77 21.09
CA GLY A 352 6.13 -21.60 21.08
C GLY A 352 7.07 -21.45 22.27
N GLU A 353 6.84 -20.50 23.17
CA GLU A 353 7.66 -20.30 24.38
C GLU A 353 7.06 -21.04 25.57
N LEU A 354 7.92 -21.64 26.40
CA LEU A 354 7.50 -22.36 27.60
C LEU A 354 7.02 -21.36 28.67
N VAL A 355 5.81 -21.55 29.17
CA VAL A 355 5.23 -20.71 30.22
C VAL A 355 5.72 -21.20 31.59
N THR A 356 6.56 -20.40 32.24
CA THR A 356 6.97 -20.64 33.62
C THR A 356 5.88 -20.19 34.59
N GLN A 357 5.27 -21.15 35.31
CA GLN A 357 4.30 -20.88 36.38
C GLN A 357 4.96 -20.57 37.73
#